data_AF-A0A2V6VUZ3-F1
#
_entry.id   AF-A0A2V6VUZ3-F1
#
_cell.length_a   1.000
_cell.length_b   1.000
_cell.length_c   1.000
_cell.angle_alpha   90.00
_cell.angle_beta   90.00
_cell.angle_gamma   90.00
#
_symmetry.space_group_name_H-M   'P 1'
#
loop_
_entity.id
_entity.type
_entity.pdbx_description
1 polymer ?
#
loop_
_entity_poly.entity_id
_entity_poly.type
_entity_poly.pdbx_seq_one_letter_code
_entity_poly.pdbx_strand_id
1 'polypeptide(L)'
;MRALGVLGALLVAPAALAQPVTPYVQPAPYVVGSGSAVASWALPSHEERRATIVSALPVPRRCRVCNASNTTAVLTSHAQPGGFDLPGRTCADLAARTITITQRAAGTPPFGTYAELPIP
;
A
#
# COMPACT_ATOMS: atom_id res chain seq x y z
N MET A 1 22.73 -55.46 21.62
CA MET A 1 22.47 -55.45 20.17
C MET A 1 21.32 -54.49 19.92
N ARG A 2 21.53 -53.50 19.03
CA ARG A 2 20.59 -52.85 18.07
C ARG A 2 19.11 -52.67 18.50
N ALA A 3 18.42 -51.53 18.33
CA ALA A 3 18.67 -50.31 17.58
C ALA A 3 17.51 -49.30 17.75
N LEU A 4 17.74 -48.06 17.29
CA LEU A 4 16.78 -47.06 16.74
C LEU A 4 15.73 -46.47 17.72
N GLY A 5 15.73 -45.19 18.10
CA GLY A 5 16.30 -44.00 17.47
C GLY A 5 15.39 -43.46 16.36
N VAL A 6 14.34 -42.71 16.70
CA VAL A 6 13.62 -41.83 15.76
C VAL A 6 13.26 -40.53 16.47
N LEU A 7 14.14 -39.52 16.33
CA LEU A 7 13.80 -38.12 16.55
C LEU A 7 12.83 -37.70 15.44
N GLY A 8 11.62 -37.29 15.80
CA GLY A 8 10.72 -36.59 14.89
C GLY A 8 11.28 -35.20 14.59
N ALA A 9 11.79 -35.03 13.37
CA ALA A 9 12.26 -33.76 12.85
C ALA A 9 11.08 -32.78 12.74
N LEU A 10 11.03 -31.80 13.64
CA LEU A 10 10.18 -30.62 13.52
C LEU A 10 10.71 -29.80 12.33
N LEU A 11 10.08 -29.94 11.16
CA LEU A 11 10.32 -29.08 10.01
C LEU A 11 9.80 -27.67 10.34
N VAL A 12 10.67 -26.85 10.94
CA VAL A 12 10.47 -25.41 11.01
C VAL A 12 10.62 -24.88 9.60
N ALA A 13 9.49 -24.61 8.93
CA ALA A 13 9.49 -23.91 7.65
C ALA A 13 10.22 -22.57 7.82
N PRO A 14 11.10 -22.18 6.89
CA PRO A 14 11.75 -20.88 6.97
C PRO A 14 10.68 -19.82 6.77
N ALA A 15 10.42 -19.04 7.83
CA ALA A 15 9.76 -17.76 7.70
C ALA A 15 10.62 -16.92 6.75
N ALA A 16 10.25 -16.91 5.47
CA ALA A 16 10.81 -15.99 4.50
C ALA A 16 10.63 -14.60 5.08
N LEU A 17 11.73 -14.01 5.55
CA LEU A 17 11.78 -12.62 5.97
C LEU A 17 11.39 -11.81 4.74
N ALA A 18 10.11 -11.47 4.63
CA ALA A 18 9.64 -10.49 3.68
C ALA A 18 10.38 -9.20 4.04
N GLN A 19 11.43 -8.88 3.28
CA GLN A 19 12.19 -7.66 3.46
C GLN A 19 11.19 -6.51 3.44
N PRO A 20 11.20 -5.61 4.45
CA PRO A 20 10.32 -4.46 4.45
C PRO A 20 10.59 -3.67 3.16
N VAL A 21 9.67 -3.74 2.21
CA VAL A 21 9.74 -2.89 1.01
C VAL A 21 9.42 -1.49 1.50
N THR A 22 10.44 -0.66 1.67
CA THR A 22 10.22 0.74 2.01
C THR A 22 9.61 1.43 0.80
N PRO A 23 8.40 2.00 0.92
CA PRO A 23 7.70 2.63 -0.19
C PRO A 23 8.40 3.95 -0.48
N TYR A 24 8.63 4.22 -1.76
CA TYR A 24 9.25 5.48 -2.16
C TYR A 24 8.18 6.58 -2.16
N VAL A 25 8.35 7.56 -1.28
CA VAL A 25 7.47 8.73 -1.17
C VAL A 25 8.16 9.92 -1.83
N GLN A 26 7.54 10.47 -2.88
CA GLN A 26 8.02 11.63 -3.59
C GLN A 26 7.18 12.87 -3.21
N PRO A 27 7.79 13.96 -2.71
CA PRO A 27 7.14 15.27 -2.63
C PRO A 27 6.81 15.77 -4.06
N ALA A 28 5.57 16.20 -4.33
CA ALA A 28 5.14 16.43 -5.72
C ALA A 28 4.71 17.88 -6.04
N PRO A 29 5.16 18.46 -7.17
CA PRO A 29 4.31 19.28 -8.03
C PRO A 29 3.42 18.36 -8.90
N TYR A 30 2.12 18.65 -8.98
CA TYR A 30 1.12 17.77 -9.60
C TYR A 30 0.88 18.10 -11.08
N VAL A 31 1.26 17.19 -11.99
CA VAL A 31 0.86 17.22 -13.40
C VAL A 31 0.46 15.81 -13.83
N VAL A 32 -0.81 15.63 -14.23
CA VAL A 32 -1.34 14.37 -14.77
C VAL A 32 -1.04 14.32 -16.26
N GLY A 33 -0.07 13.48 -16.64
CA GLY A 33 0.32 13.26 -18.04
C GLY A 33 -0.09 11.87 -18.54
N SER A 34 -1.11 11.85 -19.41
CA SER A 34 -1.43 10.87 -20.47
C SER A 34 -0.97 9.41 -20.33
N GLY A 35 -1.92 8.48 -20.12
CA GLY A 35 -1.82 7.11 -20.63
C GLY A 35 -2.30 5.99 -19.71
N SER A 36 -2.30 6.19 -18.40
CA SER A 36 -2.82 5.21 -17.44
C SER A 36 -4.21 5.57 -16.94
N ALA A 37 -5.00 4.57 -16.53
CA ALA A 37 -6.25 4.79 -15.84
C ALA A 37 -5.98 5.57 -14.54
N VAL A 38 -6.30 6.86 -14.56
CA VAL A 38 -6.23 7.74 -13.39
C VAL A 38 -7.62 7.80 -12.79
N ALA A 39 -7.73 7.51 -11.50
CA ALA A 39 -8.96 7.64 -10.76
C ALA A 39 -8.73 8.42 -9.47
N SER A 40 -9.77 9.13 -9.03
CA SER A 40 -9.77 9.87 -7.78
C SER A 40 -10.14 8.94 -6.61
N TRP A 41 -9.68 9.32 -5.42
CA TRP A 41 -10.13 8.71 -4.18
C TRP A 41 -10.42 9.79 -3.14
N ALA A 42 -11.37 9.52 -2.27
CA ALA A 42 -11.70 10.35 -1.12
C ALA A 42 -12.19 9.43 -0.01
N LEU A 43 -11.87 9.77 1.25
CA LEU A 43 -12.51 9.06 2.36
C LEU A 43 -13.94 9.58 2.55
N PRO A 44 -14.95 8.69 2.57
CA PRO A 44 -16.36 9.07 2.46
C PRO A 44 -16.92 9.83 3.67
N SER A 45 -16.34 9.69 4.87
CA SER A 45 -16.75 10.47 6.04
C SER A 45 -15.68 10.50 7.15
N HIS A 46 -15.91 11.33 8.17
CA HIS A 46 -15.12 11.34 9.41
C HIS A 46 -15.18 10.00 10.18
N GLU A 47 -16.26 9.24 10.00
CA GLU A 47 -16.46 7.95 10.68
C GLU A 47 -15.87 6.79 9.86
N GLU A 48 -16.05 6.81 8.55
CA GLU A 48 -15.42 5.86 7.62
C GLU A 48 -13.99 6.29 7.28
N ARG A 49 -13.07 5.90 8.16
CA ARG A 49 -11.64 6.22 8.08
C ARG A 49 -10.85 5.33 7.12
N ARG A 50 -11.51 4.66 6.16
CA ARG A 50 -10.88 3.67 5.29
C ARG A 50 -11.56 3.60 3.92
N ALA A 51 -10.76 3.59 2.86
CA ALA A 51 -11.20 3.28 1.49
C ALA A 51 -10.21 2.34 0.81
N THR A 52 -10.71 1.43 -0.02
CA THR A 52 -9.86 0.57 -0.86
C THR A 52 -9.90 1.08 -2.29
N ILE A 53 -8.74 1.50 -2.81
CA ILE A 53 -8.62 2.17 -4.12
C ILE A 53 -8.07 1.23 -5.19
N VAL A 54 -7.40 0.16 -4.77
CA VAL A 54 -6.98 -0.96 -5.62
C VAL A 54 -7.34 -2.23 -4.87
N SER A 55 -8.00 -3.19 -5.51
CA SER A 55 -8.49 -4.40 -4.84
C SER A 55 -8.19 -5.66 -5.64
N ALA A 56 -7.75 -6.69 -4.93
CA ALA A 56 -7.72 -8.08 -5.39
C ALA A 56 -7.13 -8.31 -6.80
N LEU A 57 -6.09 -7.58 -7.19
CA LEU A 57 -5.44 -7.83 -8.47
C LEU A 57 -4.73 -9.19 -8.45
N PRO A 58 -4.77 -9.96 -9.56
CA PRO A 58 -4.15 -11.28 -9.63
C PRO A 58 -2.62 -11.22 -9.47
N VAL A 59 -2.01 -10.13 -9.93
CA VAL A 59 -0.58 -9.84 -9.80
C VAL A 59 -0.37 -8.41 -9.30
N PRO A 60 0.71 -8.12 -8.56
CA PRO A 60 0.99 -6.75 -8.11
C PRO A 60 1.16 -5.82 -9.31
N ARG A 61 0.48 -4.66 -9.29
CA ARG A 61 0.66 -3.60 -10.28
C ARG A 61 1.41 -2.43 -9.64
N ARG A 62 2.26 -1.77 -10.41
CA ARG A 62 2.89 -0.53 -9.97
C ARG A 62 1.84 0.57 -10.03
N CYS A 63 1.63 1.26 -8.93
CA CYS A 63 0.69 2.36 -8.82
C CYS A 63 1.38 3.54 -8.17
N ARG A 64 1.08 4.73 -8.67
CA ARG A 64 1.34 6.00 -7.98
C ARG A 64 0.07 6.41 -7.26
N VAL A 65 0.18 6.69 -5.97
CA VAL A 65 -0.94 7.20 -5.15
C VAL A 65 -0.56 8.55 -4.60
N CYS A 66 -1.35 9.56 -4.92
CA CYS A 66 -1.12 10.94 -4.55
C CYS A 66 -2.19 11.42 -3.58
N ASN A 67 -1.77 11.97 -2.45
CA ASN A 67 -2.64 12.72 -1.56
C ASN A 67 -2.68 14.18 -2.03
N ALA A 68 -3.87 14.67 -2.38
CA ALA A 68 -4.09 16.06 -2.80
C ALA A 68 -4.60 16.95 -1.66
N SER A 69 -4.94 16.37 -0.51
CA SER A 69 -5.37 17.10 0.67
C SER A 69 -4.18 17.65 1.47
N ASN A 70 -4.47 18.52 2.43
CA ASN A 70 -3.49 19.03 3.39
C ASN A 70 -3.38 18.12 4.64
N THR A 71 -4.18 17.06 4.74
CA THR A 71 -4.13 16.11 5.86
C THR A 71 -3.28 14.91 5.51
N THR A 72 -2.80 14.16 6.51
CA THR A 72 -2.01 12.95 6.28
C THR A 72 -2.94 11.75 6.14
N ALA A 73 -2.77 11.01 5.06
CA ALA A 73 -3.40 9.71 4.87
C ALA A 73 -2.42 8.59 5.24
N VAL A 74 -2.91 7.41 5.58
CA VAL A 74 -2.10 6.21 5.79
C VAL A 74 -2.40 5.23 4.69
N LEU A 75 -1.37 4.89 3.93
CA LEU A 75 -1.47 3.95 2.84
C LEU A 75 -1.04 2.58 3.33
N THR A 76 -1.94 1.61 3.24
CA THR A 76 -1.71 0.20 3.58
C THR A 76 -1.81 -0.65 2.33
N SER A 77 -0.94 -1.64 2.21
CA SER A 77 -0.95 -2.59 1.10
C SER A 77 -0.54 -3.98 1.55
N HIS A 78 -0.78 -4.98 0.71
CA HIS A 78 -0.30 -6.34 0.95
C HIS A 78 1.24 -6.46 1.07
N ALA A 79 1.99 -5.51 0.49
CA ALA A 79 3.46 -5.48 0.60
C ALA A 79 3.92 -4.76 1.87
N GLN A 80 3.03 -3.99 2.50
CA GLN A 80 3.33 -3.22 3.71
C GLN A 80 2.09 -3.15 4.62
N PRO A 81 1.83 -4.23 5.38
CA PRO A 81 0.62 -4.36 6.19
C PRO A 81 0.54 -3.38 7.36
N GLY A 82 1.68 -2.85 7.82
CA GLY A 82 1.74 -1.78 8.84
C GLY A 82 1.44 -0.37 8.32
N GLY A 83 1.39 -0.22 6.99
CA GLY A 83 1.17 1.05 6.31
C GLY A 83 2.30 2.07 6.46
N PHE A 84 2.19 3.16 5.72
CA PHE A 84 3.06 4.32 5.83
C PHE A 84 2.25 5.60 5.65
N ASP A 85 2.77 6.69 6.23
CA ASP A 85 2.13 7.99 6.16
C ASP A 85 2.38 8.61 4.78
N LEU A 86 1.31 9.04 4.14
CA LEU A 86 1.28 9.80 2.89
C LEU A 86 0.89 11.24 3.24
N PRO A 87 1.87 12.08 3.60
CA PRO A 87 1.63 13.46 4.04
C PRO A 87 0.99 14.30 2.94
N GLY A 88 0.39 15.43 3.34
CA GLY A 88 -0.35 16.29 2.43
C GLY A 88 0.45 16.70 1.19
N ARG A 89 -0.19 16.68 0.02
CA ARG A 89 0.41 17.03 -1.28
C ARG A 89 1.65 16.18 -1.64
N THR A 90 1.70 14.93 -1.22
CA THR A 90 2.75 13.98 -1.61
C THR A 90 2.20 12.78 -2.37
N CYS A 91 3.07 12.14 -3.12
CA CYS A 91 2.78 10.91 -3.84
C CYS A 91 3.69 9.78 -3.36
N ALA A 92 3.21 8.55 -3.47
CA ALA A 92 4.03 7.37 -3.24
C ALA A 92 3.85 6.37 -4.37
N ASP A 93 4.97 5.77 -4.76
CA ASP A 93 4.99 4.71 -5.75
C ASP A 93 5.14 3.37 -5.05
N LEU A 94 4.23 2.44 -5.34
CA LEU A 94 4.26 1.10 -4.77
C LEU A 94 3.74 0.05 -5.74
N ALA A 95 4.26 -1.16 -5.63
CA ALA A 95 3.74 -2.33 -6.31
C ALA A 95 2.74 -3.04 -5.40
N ALA A 96 1.45 -3.05 -5.77
CA ALA A 96 0.43 -3.67 -4.95
C ALA A 96 -0.67 -4.42 -5.68
N ARG A 97 -1.18 -5.50 -5.06
CA ARG A 97 -2.44 -6.15 -5.45
C ARG A 97 -3.66 -5.49 -4.83
N THR A 98 -3.46 -4.84 -3.69
CA THR A 98 -4.50 -4.16 -2.93
C THR A 98 -3.88 -2.95 -2.25
N ILE A 99 -4.55 -1.80 -2.35
CA ILE A 99 -4.18 -0.55 -1.70
C ILE A 99 -5.39 -0.03 -0.95
N THR A 100 -5.20 0.19 0.33
CA THR A 100 -6.16 0.81 1.22
C THR A 100 -5.59 2.14 1.70
N ILE A 101 -6.42 3.19 1.65
CA ILE A 101 -6.16 4.48 2.27
C ILE A 101 -6.94 4.54 3.58
N THR A 102 -6.28 4.99 4.64
CA THR A 102 -6.87 5.18 5.96
C THR A 102 -6.55 6.55 6.53
N GLN A 103 -7.32 7.00 7.51
CA GLN A 103 -7.06 8.23 8.26
C GLN A 103 -6.91 7.90 9.75
N ARG A 104 -5.77 8.27 10.36
CA ARG A 104 -5.50 7.95 11.79
C ARG A 104 -6.40 8.75 12.74
N ALA A 105 -6.53 10.05 12.48
CA ALA A 105 -7.26 10.97 13.35
C ALA A 105 -8.47 11.56 12.62
N ALA A 106 -9.61 11.64 13.31
CA ALA A 106 -10.77 12.35 12.81
C ALA A 106 -10.40 13.82 12.49
N GLY A 107 -10.93 14.34 11.40
CA GLY A 107 -10.56 15.63 10.84
C GLY A 107 -10.94 15.66 9.37
N THR A 108 -10.51 16.69 8.65
CA THR A 108 -10.78 16.81 7.21
C THR A 108 -10.37 15.53 6.45
N PRO A 109 -11.32 14.84 5.81
CA PRO A 109 -11.01 13.58 5.14
C PRO A 109 -10.02 13.83 4.00
N PRO A 110 -8.95 13.03 3.91
CA PRO A 110 -8.01 13.14 2.80
C PRO A 110 -8.68 12.71 1.50
N PHE A 111 -8.20 13.30 0.42
CA PHE A 111 -8.59 12.98 -0.95
C PHE A 111 -7.36 13.07 -1.85
N GLY A 112 -7.46 12.47 -3.02
CA GLY A 112 -6.34 12.41 -3.94
C GLY A 112 -6.64 11.64 -5.20
N THR A 113 -5.57 11.16 -5.83
CA THR A 113 -5.63 10.37 -7.06
C THR A 113 -4.75 9.15 -6.97
N TYR A 114 -5.04 8.16 -7.80
CA TYR A 114 -4.15 7.07 -8.08
C TYR A 114 -4.08 6.81 -9.57
N ALA A 115 -2.92 6.33 -10.02
CA ALA A 115 -2.67 5.95 -11.40
C ALA A 115 -1.87 4.65 -11.41
N GLU A 116 -2.23 3.71 -12.30
CA GLU A 116 -1.33 2.61 -12.64
C GLU A 116 -0.10 3.17 -13.35
N LEU A 117 1.09 2.62 -13.11
CA LEU A 117 2.31 3.00 -13.81
C LEU A 117 2.64 1.93 -14.85
N PRO A 118 3.17 2.30 -16.03
CA PRO A 118 3.68 1.34 -16.99
C PRO A 118 4.69 0.40 -16.33
N ILE A 119 4.67 -0.87 -16.76
CA ILE A 119 5.76 -1.80 -16.46
C ILE A 119 6.97 -1.29 -17.27
N PRO A 120 8.13 -1.07 -16.64
CA PRO A 120 9.34 -0.68 -17.37
C PRO A 120 9.80 -1.73 -18.37
#